data_AF-A0A7X3PW38-F1
#
_entry.id   AF-A0A7X3PW38-F1
#
_cell.length_a   1.000
_cell.length_b   1.000
_cell.length_c   1.000
_cell.angle_alpha   90.00
_cell.angle_beta   90.00
_cell.angle_gamma   90.00
#
_symmetry.space_group_name_H-M   'P 1'
#
loop_
_entity.id
_entity.type
_entity.pdbx_description
1 polymer ?
#
loop_
_entity_poly.entity_id
_entity_poly.type
_entity_poly.pdbx_seq_one_letter_code
_entity_poly.pdbx_strand_id
1 'polypeptide(L)'
;MTNENVPGGVIDFSAREGWIFPEKADQTDNIALQLLDRGGSVTAPTVLADLRGDLLKMIDNDANSAFERKSSPGQNVRALGVVLQFDLGARFGVSRIRFFPRNADSDFLAPDFPFQDDYMRAYELFLNDGTRETLAAGLPVFTSVLLVLQNDQPVVDVQIEPQYVRYIQLKSQTTVGFEIGEFQVFGEGFVPTAEYHSDIFDLGSELALWGALRWEEESQGDPIRSQVPISTRSGFDDSPVVFNRLLSDLDGA
;
A
#
# COMPACT_ATOMS: atom_id res chain seq x y z
N MET A 1 -9.43 9.17 15.87
CA MET A 1 -8.25 9.54 15.07
C MET A 1 -8.68 9.48 13.62
N THR A 2 -8.68 10.60 12.91
CA THR A 2 -8.85 10.63 11.46
C THR A 2 -7.50 10.26 10.83
N ASN A 3 -7.49 9.61 9.65
CA ASN A 3 -6.25 9.24 8.94
C ASN A 3 -5.38 10.44 8.52
N GLU A 4 -5.83 11.68 8.78
CA GLU A 4 -5.11 12.91 8.42
C GLU A 4 -3.84 13.11 9.26
N ASN A 5 -3.83 12.66 10.51
CA ASN A 5 -2.70 12.81 11.43
C ASN A 5 -1.59 11.79 11.18
N VAL A 6 -1.84 10.78 10.35
CA VAL A 6 -0.90 9.70 10.05
C VAL A 6 -0.78 9.57 8.55
N PRO A 7 0.04 10.42 7.89
CA PRO A 7 0.29 10.29 6.46
C PRO A 7 0.73 8.85 6.12
N GLY A 8 0.01 8.24 5.20
CA GLY A 8 0.25 6.86 4.79
C GLY A 8 -0.22 5.80 5.80
N GLY A 9 -0.84 6.16 6.92
CA GLY A 9 -1.53 5.23 7.84
C GLY A 9 -0.64 4.17 8.51
N VAL A 10 0.67 4.42 8.65
CA VAL A 10 1.67 3.43 9.13
C VAL A 10 2.23 3.71 10.53
N ILE A 11 1.37 4.18 11.44
CA ILE A 11 1.69 4.34 12.87
C ILE A 11 0.82 3.39 13.69
N ASP A 12 1.46 2.62 14.57
CA ASP A 12 0.82 1.79 15.57
C ASP A 12 0.73 2.52 16.92
N PHE A 13 -0.50 2.74 17.38
CA PHE A 13 -0.82 3.35 18.69
C PHE A 13 -1.20 2.30 19.74
N SER A 14 -1.28 1.03 19.36
CA SER A 14 -1.85 -0.06 20.15
C SER A 14 -0.81 -0.96 20.80
N ALA A 15 0.42 -1.01 20.27
CA ALA A 15 1.50 -1.84 20.83
C ALA A 15 1.79 -1.54 22.32
N ARG A 16 1.69 -0.27 22.74
CA ARG A 16 1.85 0.13 24.14
C ARG A 16 1.10 1.44 24.41
N GLU A 17 0.27 1.44 25.45
CA GLU A 17 -0.51 2.62 25.84
C GLU A 17 0.41 3.82 26.13
N GLY A 18 0.12 4.95 25.48
CA GLY A 18 0.89 6.19 25.60
C GLY A 18 2.13 6.28 24.69
N TRP A 19 2.36 5.29 23.82
CA TRP A 19 3.49 5.25 22.89
C TRP A 19 3.00 5.23 21.44
N ILE A 20 3.87 5.66 20.53
CA ILE A 20 3.66 5.57 19.08
C ILE A 20 4.82 4.81 18.46
N PHE A 21 4.52 3.92 17.52
CA PHE A 21 5.51 3.10 16.83
C PHE A 21 5.30 3.18 15.33
N PRO A 22 6.36 3.08 14.50
CA PRO A 22 6.19 2.72 13.12
C PRO A 22 5.46 1.36 13.05
N GLU A 23 4.54 1.21 12.09
CA GLU A 23 3.87 -0.07 11.86
C GLU A 23 4.91 -1.17 11.59
N LYS A 24 4.66 -2.34 12.17
CA LYS A 24 5.45 -3.54 11.95
C LYS A 24 4.65 -4.52 11.12
N ALA A 25 5.09 -4.79 9.91
CA ALA A 25 4.55 -5.86 9.10
C ALA A 25 5.01 -7.23 9.62
N ASP A 26 4.12 -8.21 9.51
CA ASP A 26 4.45 -9.61 9.67
C ASP A 26 3.81 -10.49 8.59
N GLN A 27 3.99 -11.81 8.73
CA GLN A 27 3.56 -12.78 7.74
C GLN A 27 2.10 -13.24 7.90
N THR A 28 1.36 -12.65 8.83
CA THR A 28 -0.03 -13.03 9.16
C THR A 28 -1.03 -11.98 8.69
N ASP A 29 -0.65 -10.71 8.66
CA ASP A 29 -1.52 -9.62 8.25
C ASP A 29 -1.38 -9.31 6.75
N ASN A 30 -2.50 -9.40 6.01
CA ASN A 30 -2.55 -9.00 4.61
C ASN A 30 -2.50 -7.46 4.51
N ILE A 31 -1.34 -6.93 4.17
CA ILE A 31 -1.09 -5.49 3.99
C ILE A 31 -2.06 -4.91 2.95
N ALA A 32 -2.41 -5.65 1.89
CA ALA A 32 -3.20 -5.12 0.78
C ALA A 32 -4.62 -4.67 1.20
N LEU A 33 -5.19 -5.21 2.28
CA LEU A 33 -6.55 -4.87 2.74
C LEU A 33 -6.71 -3.38 3.09
N GLN A 34 -5.66 -2.77 3.61
CA GLN A 34 -5.68 -1.38 4.09
C GLN A 34 -5.10 -0.39 3.07
N LEU A 35 -4.83 -0.82 1.83
CA LEU A 35 -4.14 0.06 0.87
C LEU A 35 -4.93 1.34 0.56
N LEU A 36 -6.27 1.27 0.53
CA LEU A 36 -7.11 2.45 0.26
C LEU A 36 -7.08 3.43 1.44
N ASP A 37 -7.08 2.93 2.67
CA ASP A 37 -7.02 3.76 3.88
C ASP A 37 -5.71 4.54 3.96
N ARG A 38 -4.64 4.00 3.37
CA ARG A 38 -3.33 4.64 3.22
C ARG A 38 -3.20 5.55 1.99
N GLY A 39 -4.29 5.77 1.25
CA GLY A 39 -4.30 6.58 0.02
C GLY A 39 -3.69 5.88 -1.20
N GLY A 40 -3.47 4.57 -1.11
CA GLY A 40 -3.09 3.70 -2.22
C GLY A 40 -4.24 3.41 -3.17
N SER A 41 -4.02 2.50 -4.12
CA SER A 41 -5.02 2.15 -5.13
C SER A 41 -4.77 0.81 -5.79
N VAL A 42 -5.82 0.23 -6.40
CA VAL A 42 -5.71 -0.87 -7.35
C VAL A 42 -6.19 -0.39 -8.71
N THR A 43 -5.38 -0.59 -9.75
CA THR A 43 -5.69 -0.16 -11.12
C THR A 43 -5.37 -1.23 -12.14
N ALA A 44 -6.04 -1.15 -13.30
CA ALA A 44 -5.78 -2.02 -14.45
C ALA A 44 -5.53 -1.19 -15.72
N PRO A 45 -4.34 -0.57 -15.88
CA PRO A 45 -4.11 0.45 -16.91
C PRO A 45 -4.24 -0.07 -18.35
N THR A 46 -4.15 -1.38 -18.57
CA THR A 46 -4.33 -1.98 -19.91
C THR A 46 -5.78 -2.37 -20.23
N VAL A 47 -6.72 -2.13 -19.31
CA VAL A 47 -8.14 -2.44 -19.49
C VAL A 47 -8.94 -1.15 -19.65
N LEU A 48 -9.62 -1.02 -20.80
CA LEU A 48 -10.37 0.20 -21.15
C LEU A 48 -11.74 0.32 -20.48
N ALA A 49 -12.24 -0.76 -19.87
CA ALA A 49 -13.51 -0.76 -19.15
C ALA A 49 -13.32 -0.19 -17.74
N ASP A 50 -14.34 0.46 -17.19
CA ASP A 50 -14.33 0.85 -15.78
C ASP A 50 -14.55 -0.39 -14.91
N LEU A 51 -13.47 -0.83 -14.27
CA LEU A 51 -13.45 -2.02 -13.41
C LEU A 51 -13.12 -1.66 -11.95
N ARG A 52 -13.25 -0.40 -11.54
CA ARG A 52 -12.81 0.03 -10.20
C ARG A 52 -13.40 -0.83 -9.09
N GLY A 53 -14.72 -1.08 -9.10
CA GLY A 53 -15.36 -1.94 -8.11
C GLY A 53 -14.92 -3.41 -8.18
N ASP A 54 -14.66 -3.92 -9.39
CA ASP A 54 -14.21 -5.31 -9.57
C ASP A 54 -12.75 -5.52 -9.15
N LEU A 55 -11.91 -4.50 -9.27
CA LEU A 55 -10.51 -4.59 -8.83
C LEU A 55 -10.37 -4.70 -7.32
N LEU A 56 -11.26 -4.02 -6.58
CA LEU A 56 -11.24 -4.05 -5.12
C LEU A 56 -11.64 -5.41 -4.54
N LYS A 57 -12.34 -6.24 -5.31
CA LYS A 57 -12.66 -7.62 -4.92
C LYS A 57 -11.42 -8.47 -4.63
N MET A 58 -10.28 -8.14 -5.24
CA MET A 58 -9.03 -8.86 -4.96
C MET A 58 -8.46 -8.58 -3.57
N ILE A 59 -8.96 -7.59 -2.84
CA ILE A 59 -8.38 -7.12 -1.58
C ILE A 59 -9.49 -6.81 -0.55
N ASP A 60 -10.63 -7.48 -0.65
CA ASP A 60 -11.78 -7.24 0.22
C ASP A 60 -11.97 -8.31 1.31
N ASN A 61 -11.11 -9.34 1.33
CA ASN A 61 -11.17 -10.45 2.28
C ASN A 61 -12.52 -11.21 2.23
N ASP A 62 -13.20 -11.24 1.07
CA ASP A 62 -14.43 -12.00 0.84
C ASP A 62 -14.21 -13.17 -0.13
N ALA A 63 -14.32 -14.39 0.39
CA ALA A 63 -14.17 -15.61 -0.40
C ALA A 63 -15.15 -15.72 -1.58
N ASN A 64 -16.28 -15.02 -1.58
CA ASN A 64 -17.30 -15.10 -2.63
C ASN A 64 -17.09 -14.08 -3.75
N SER A 65 -16.19 -13.13 -3.56
CA SER A 65 -15.90 -12.05 -4.50
C SER A 65 -14.69 -12.43 -5.37
N ALA A 66 -14.62 -11.88 -6.59
CA ALA A 66 -13.44 -12.01 -7.44
C ALA A 66 -13.37 -10.94 -8.51
N PHE A 67 -12.15 -10.58 -8.88
CA PHE A 67 -11.86 -9.96 -10.17
C PHE A 67 -11.82 -11.01 -11.26
N GLU A 68 -12.63 -10.86 -12.31
CA GLU A 68 -12.74 -11.84 -13.38
C GLU A 68 -12.27 -11.29 -14.73
N ARG A 69 -11.42 -12.05 -15.42
CA ARG A 69 -11.03 -11.83 -16.81
C ARG A 69 -11.27 -13.08 -17.65
N LYS A 70 -12.54 -13.48 -17.68
CA LYS A 70 -13.02 -14.68 -18.39
C LYS A 70 -13.99 -14.26 -19.50
N SER A 71 -13.90 -14.90 -20.66
CA SER A 71 -14.89 -14.70 -21.73
C SER A 71 -16.20 -15.40 -21.36
N SER A 72 -17.32 -14.75 -21.60
CA SER A 72 -18.67 -15.30 -21.43
C SER A 72 -19.45 -15.20 -22.75
N PRO A 73 -20.57 -15.92 -22.93
CA PRO A 73 -21.36 -15.81 -24.15
C PRO A 73 -21.75 -14.36 -24.44
N GLY A 74 -21.30 -13.82 -25.57
CA GLY A 74 -21.55 -12.42 -25.97
C GLY A 74 -20.53 -11.40 -25.47
N GLN A 75 -19.55 -11.79 -24.64
CA GLN A 75 -18.50 -10.91 -24.13
C GLN A 75 -17.13 -11.58 -24.26
N ASN A 76 -16.33 -11.10 -25.21
CA ASN A 76 -14.96 -11.59 -25.38
C ASN A 76 -14.00 -10.75 -24.55
N VAL A 77 -13.31 -11.41 -23.62
CA VAL A 77 -12.48 -10.77 -22.61
C VAL A 77 -11.03 -11.18 -22.83
N ARG A 78 -10.18 -10.23 -23.23
CA ARG A 78 -8.75 -10.51 -23.40
C ARG A 78 -8.09 -10.62 -22.03
N ALA A 79 -7.52 -11.79 -21.74
CA ALA A 79 -6.74 -12.08 -20.54
C ALA A 79 -5.24 -11.76 -20.71
N LEU A 80 -4.68 -12.04 -21.89
CA LEU A 80 -3.25 -11.80 -22.16
C LEU A 80 -2.92 -10.31 -22.15
N GLY A 81 -1.90 -9.94 -21.37
CA GLY A 81 -1.43 -8.56 -21.27
C GLY A 81 -2.28 -7.67 -20.35
N VAL A 82 -3.25 -8.24 -19.63
CA VAL A 82 -3.87 -7.55 -18.49
C VAL A 82 -2.77 -7.23 -17.48
N VAL A 83 -2.68 -5.97 -17.09
CA VAL A 83 -1.76 -5.46 -16.08
C VAL A 83 -2.61 -5.00 -14.91
N LEU A 84 -2.30 -5.49 -13.73
CA LEU A 84 -2.86 -5.07 -12.44
C LEU A 84 -1.77 -4.37 -11.66
N GLN A 85 -2.05 -3.19 -11.12
CA GLN A 85 -1.11 -2.42 -10.33
C GLN A 85 -1.73 -2.09 -8.97
N PHE A 86 -0.96 -2.35 -7.91
CA PHE A 86 -1.32 -2.09 -6.53
C PHE A 86 -0.34 -1.04 -5.99
N ASP A 87 -0.85 0.10 -5.55
CA ASP A 87 -0.13 1.04 -4.68
C ASP A 87 -0.55 0.74 -3.25
N LEU A 88 0.38 0.29 -2.41
CA LEU A 88 0.12 -0.04 -1.00
C LEU A 88 -0.15 1.21 -0.14
N GLY A 89 0.06 2.42 -0.68
CA GLY A 89 -0.09 3.70 0.01
C GLY A 89 1.14 4.08 0.85
N ALA A 90 1.88 3.10 1.32
CA ALA A 90 3.14 3.24 2.05
C ALA A 90 4.16 2.17 1.62
N ARG A 91 5.38 2.25 2.17
CA ARG A 91 6.46 1.28 1.89
C ARG A 91 6.49 0.21 2.97
N PHE A 92 6.53 -1.05 2.56
CA PHE A 92 6.59 -2.21 3.47
C PHE A 92 7.74 -3.13 3.10
N GLY A 93 8.36 -3.77 4.10
CA GLY A 93 9.34 -4.84 3.88
C GLY A 93 8.65 -6.11 3.39
N VAL A 94 8.25 -6.16 2.12
CA VAL A 94 7.49 -7.29 1.55
C VAL A 94 8.41 -8.48 1.37
N SER A 95 7.96 -9.64 1.85
CA SER A 95 8.67 -10.92 1.78
C SER A 95 7.85 -12.04 1.13
N ARG A 96 6.53 -11.85 0.99
CA ARG A 96 5.65 -12.85 0.39
C ARG A 96 4.44 -12.20 -0.29
N ILE A 97 4.11 -12.69 -1.48
CA ILE A 97 2.92 -12.30 -2.24
C ILE A 97 2.15 -13.56 -2.62
N ARG A 98 0.85 -13.58 -2.36
CA ARG A 98 -0.01 -14.73 -2.59
C ARG A 98 -1.27 -14.30 -3.33
N PHE A 99 -1.73 -15.09 -4.30
CA PHE A 99 -2.99 -14.83 -4.97
C PHE A 99 -3.62 -16.11 -5.50
N PHE A 100 -4.94 -16.14 -5.56
CA PHE A 100 -5.69 -17.35 -5.91
C PHE A 100 -7.11 -16.99 -6.40
N PRO A 101 -7.74 -17.85 -7.23
CA PRO A 101 -9.15 -17.72 -7.58
C PRO A 101 -10.04 -18.17 -6.41
N ARG A 102 -11.36 -17.97 -6.52
CA ARG A 102 -12.28 -18.43 -5.48
C ARG A 102 -12.23 -19.94 -5.30
N ASN A 103 -12.46 -20.38 -4.07
CA ASN A 103 -12.54 -21.78 -3.69
C ASN A 103 -11.25 -22.61 -3.93
N ALA A 104 -10.12 -21.95 -4.22
CA ALA A 104 -8.82 -22.62 -4.37
C ALA A 104 -8.06 -22.76 -3.04
N ASP A 105 -8.31 -21.86 -2.10
CA ASP A 105 -7.67 -21.84 -0.79
C ASP A 105 -8.60 -22.41 0.29
N SER A 106 -8.04 -23.20 1.22
CA SER A 106 -8.77 -23.76 2.35
C SER A 106 -9.27 -22.70 3.34
N ASP A 107 -8.61 -21.54 3.40
CA ASP A 107 -9.01 -20.45 4.27
C ASP A 107 -10.11 -19.56 3.64
N PHE A 108 -10.32 -19.69 2.32
CA PHE A 108 -11.30 -18.92 1.53
C PHE A 108 -12.21 -19.86 0.73
N LEU A 109 -13.01 -20.64 1.45
CA LEU A 109 -13.98 -21.56 0.85
C LEU A 109 -15.16 -20.80 0.24
N ALA A 110 -15.47 -21.10 -1.01
CA ALA A 110 -16.63 -20.57 -1.71
C ALA A 110 -17.31 -21.69 -2.53
N PRO A 111 -18.00 -22.64 -1.86
CA PRO A 111 -18.50 -23.85 -2.51
C PRO A 111 -19.51 -23.59 -3.64
N ASP A 112 -20.25 -22.48 -3.55
CA ASP A 112 -21.20 -22.05 -4.59
C ASP A 112 -20.51 -21.45 -5.82
N PHE A 113 -19.19 -21.20 -5.74
CA PHE A 113 -18.34 -20.65 -6.79
C PHE A 113 -17.14 -21.57 -7.05
N PRO A 114 -17.32 -22.74 -7.70
CA PRO A 114 -16.27 -23.74 -7.90
C PRO A 114 -15.29 -23.36 -9.01
N PHE A 115 -14.64 -22.21 -8.87
CA PHE A 115 -13.71 -21.62 -9.84
C PHE A 115 -12.24 -21.84 -9.48
N GLN A 116 -11.94 -22.84 -8.65
CA GLN A 116 -10.57 -23.18 -8.27
C GLN A 116 -9.65 -23.49 -9.47
N ASP A 117 -10.22 -23.87 -10.61
CA ASP A 117 -9.48 -24.12 -11.86
C ASP A 117 -9.25 -22.86 -12.70
N ASP A 118 -9.81 -21.70 -12.35
CA ASP A 118 -9.69 -20.43 -13.10
C ASP A 118 -8.48 -19.59 -12.66
N TYR A 119 -7.41 -20.23 -12.18
CA TYR A 119 -6.17 -19.56 -11.78
C TYR A 119 -5.32 -19.07 -12.96
N MET A 120 -4.45 -18.08 -12.72
CA MET A 120 -3.58 -17.53 -13.76
C MET A 120 -2.52 -18.55 -14.20
N ARG A 121 -2.61 -19.02 -15.46
CA ARG A 121 -1.70 -20.04 -16.01
C ARG A 121 -0.30 -19.55 -16.37
N ALA A 122 -0.11 -18.24 -16.50
CA ALA A 122 1.19 -17.62 -16.74
C ALA A 122 1.13 -16.15 -16.33
N TYR A 123 2.15 -15.67 -15.64
CA TYR A 123 2.20 -14.34 -15.07
C TYR A 123 3.62 -13.81 -14.89
N GLU A 124 3.74 -12.51 -14.72
CA GLU A 124 4.99 -11.84 -14.37
C GLU A 124 4.72 -10.83 -13.25
N LEU A 125 5.56 -10.88 -12.21
CA LEU A 125 5.48 -10.02 -11.03
C LEU A 125 6.60 -9.00 -11.09
N PHE A 126 6.25 -7.75 -10.82
CA PHE A 126 7.19 -6.65 -10.74
C PHE A 126 6.97 -5.84 -9.47
N LEU A 127 8.05 -5.28 -8.94
CA LEU A 127 8.05 -4.47 -7.73
C LEU A 127 8.70 -3.10 -7.99
N ASN A 128 8.34 -2.13 -7.17
CA ASN A 128 8.99 -0.83 -7.08
C ASN A 128 8.85 -0.28 -5.65
N ASP A 129 9.91 0.33 -5.14
CA ASP A 129 9.98 0.76 -3.74
C ASP A 129 9.38 2.15 -3.48
N GLY A 130 8.95 2.85 -4.52
CA GLY A 130 8.33 4.17 -4.47
C GLY A 130 9.26 5.31 -4.08
N THR A 131 10.58 5.10 -4.06
CA THR A 131 11.55 6.17 -3.83
C THR A 131 11.69 7.06 -5.05
N ARG A 132 12.10 8.32 -4.86
CA ARG A 132 12.22 9.29 -5.95
C ARG A 132 13.13 8.77 -7.07
N GLU A 133 14.14 8.01 -6.72
CA GLU A 133 15.13 7.42 -7.61
C GLU A 133 14.54 6.34 -8.52
N THR A 134 13.46 5.68 -8.09
CA THR A 134 12.79 4.61 -8.84
C THR A 134 11.50 5.09 -9.52
N LEU A 135 11.23 6.41 -9.50
CA LEU A 135 10.14 7.04 -10.24
C LEU A 135 10.65 7.75 -11.51
N ALA A 136 9.91 7.60 -12.60
CA ALA A 136 10.11 8.36 -13.83
C ALA A 136 8.86 9.20 -14.11
N ALA A 137 9.01 10.54 -14.14
CA ALA A 137 7.90 11.48 -14.29
C ALA A 137 6.74 11.24 -13.28
N GLY A 138 7.07 10.82 -12.06
CA GLY A 138 6.10 10.53 -11.00
C GLY A 138 5.44 9.15 -11.09
N LEU A 139 5.82 8.32 -12.06
CA LEU A 139 5.32 6.95 -12.22
C LEU A 139 6.37 5.92 -11.83
N PRO A 140 5.98 4.78 -11.21
CA PRO A 140 6.92 3.74 -10.82
C PRO A 140 7.60 3.09 -12.02
N VAL A 141 8.94 2.98 -11.95
CA VAL A 141 9.73 2.16 -12.85
C VAL A 141 9.82 0.76 -12.25
N PHE A 142 9.00 -0.15 -12.78
CA PHE A 142 8.88 -1.52 -12.27
C PHE A 142 10.08 -2.40 -12.64
N THR A 143 10.54 -3.20 -11.68
CA THR A 143 11.57 -4.23 -11.88
C THR A 143 10.93 -5.62 -11.80
N SER A 144 11.18 -6.46 -12.81
CA SER A 144 10.69 -7.85 -12.83
C SER A 144 11.42 -8.67 -11.78
N VAL A 145 10.67 -9.36 -10.93
CA VAL A 145 11.22 -10.24 -9.88
C VAL A 145 10.90 -11.70 -10.11
N LEU A 146 9.83 -12.00 -10.86
CA LEU A 146 9.44 -13.36 -11.18
C LEU A 146 8.66 -13.41 -12.49
N LEU A 147 9.04 -14.32 -13.38
CA LEU A 147 8.29 -14.67 -14.58
C LEU A 147 7.94 -16.17 -14.54
N VAL A 148 6.66 -16.49 -14.60
CA VAL A 148 6.14 -17.85 -14.68
C VAL A 148 5.37 -18.01 -15.97
N LEU A 149 5.90 -18.80 -16.91
CA LEU A 149 5.27 -19.06 -18.20
C LEU A 149 4.32 -20.26 -18.20
N GLN A 150 4.43 -21.11 -17.18
CA GLN A 150 3.58 -22.28 -16.98
C GLN A 150 3.36 -22.45 -15.48
N ASN A 151 2.16 -22.07 -15.02
CA ASN A 151 1.69 -22.28 -13.66
C ASN A 151 0.62 -23.37 -13.67
N ASP A 152 0.78 -24.37 -12.81
CA ASP A 152 -0.17 -25.43 -12.56
C ASP A 152 -0.77 -25.38 -11.15
N GLN A 153 -0.41 -24.39 -10.34
CA GLN A 153 -0.89 -24.20 -8.96
C GLN A 153 -2.04 -23.18 -8.91
N PRO A 154 -3.23 -23.56 -8.41
CA PRO A 154 -4.33 -22.64 -8.16
C PRO A 154 -3.99 -21.53 -7.17
N VAL A 155 -3.31 -21.90 -6.09
CA VAL A 155 -2.81 -20.98 -5.08
C VAL A 155 -1.37 -20.64 -5.43
N VAL A 156 -1.15 -19.43 -5.91
CA VAL A 156 0.19 -18.91 -6.13
C VAL A 156 0.68 -18.29 -4.83
N ASP A 157 1.79 -18.79 -4.30
CA ASP A 157 2.43 -18.32 -3.09
C ASP A 157 3.91 -18.10 -3.35
N VAL A 158 4.29 -16.84 -3.53
CA VAL A 158 5.64 -16.43 -3.93
C VAL A 158 6.36 -15.88 -2.71
N GLN A 159 7.43 -16.55 -2.33
CA GLN A 159 8.43 -16.02 -1.41
C GLN A 159 9.42 -15.17 -2.20
N ILE A 160 9.70 -13.96 -1.73
CA ILE A 160 10.68 -13.06 -2.33
C ILE A 160 11.72 -12.65 -1.28
N GLU A 161 12.91 -12.26 -1.74
CA GLU A 161 13.89 -11.63 -0.86
C GLU A 161 13.28 -10.37 -0.21
N PRO A 162 13.24 -10.28 1.13
CA PRO A 162 12.65 -9.15 1.83
C PRO A 162 13.22 -7.82 1.35
N GLN A 163 12.35 -6.96 0.85
CA GLN A 163 12.74 -5.65 0.32
C GLN A 163 11.60 -4.64 0.49
N TYR A 164 11.94 -3.36 0.54
CA TYR A 164 10.93 -2.32 0.61
C TYR A 164 10.17 -2.20 -0.71
N VAL A 165 8.85 -2.31 -0.64
CA VAL A 165 7.93 -2.24 -1.78
C VAL A 165 6.81 -1.26 -1.44
N ARG A 166 6.45 -0.41 -2.41
CA ARG A 166 5.21 0.37 -2.39
C ARG A 166 4.29 -0.03 -3.54
N TYR A 167 4.86 -0.23 -4.73
CA TYR A 167 4.09 -0.56 -5.91
C TYR A 167 4.36 -2.00 -6.35
N ILE A 168 3.28 -2.73 -6.62
CA ILE A 168 3.31 -4.09 -7.15
C ILE A 168 2.60 -4.08 -8.49
N GLN A 169 3.18 -4.75 -9.49
CA GLN A 169 2.53 -4.99 -10.77
C GLN A 169 2.47 -6.48 -11.06
N LEU A 170 1.25 -6.98 -11.31
CA LEU A 170 1.01 -8.33 -11.81
C LEU A 170 0.57 -8.25 -13.27
N LYS A 171 1.33 -8.88 -14.17
CA LYS A 171 1.03 -8.92 -15.59
C LYS A 171 0.63 -10.34 -16.00
N SER A 172 -0.53 -10.47 -16.61
CA SER A 172 -0.96 -11.73 -17.23
C SER A 172 -0.14 -12.04 -18.48
N GLN A 173 0.45 -13.23 -18.49
CA GLN A 173 1.18 -13.80 -19.63
C GLN A 173 0.39 -14.96 -20.28
N THR A 174 -0.87 -15.17 -19.88
CA THR A 174 -1.74 -16.23 -20.38
C THR A 174 -2.87 -15.72 -21.26
N THR A 175 -3.24 -16.49 -22.28
CA THR A 175 -4.47 -16.26 -23.08
C THR A 175 -5.70 -16.90 -22.45
N VAL A 176 -5.52 -17.83 -21.51
CA VAL A 176 -6.60 -18.48 -20.77
C VAL A 176 -7.21 -17.48 -19.80
N GLY A 177 -8.55 -17.43 -19.74
CA GLY A 177 -9.27 -16.60 -18.79
C GLY A 177 -8.92 -16.99 -17.36
N PHE A 178 -8.94 -16.02 -16.45
CA PHE A 178 -8.61 -16.23 -15.05
C PHE A 178 -9.50 -15.39 -14.15
N GLU A 179 -9.50 -15.72 -12.87
CA GLU A 179 -9.96 -14.84 -11.81
C GLU A 179 -8.93 -14.73 -10.69
N ILE A 180 -9.05 -13.67 -9.90
CA ILE A 180 -8.34 -13.48 -8.65
C ILE A 180 -9.42 -13.18 -7.62
N GLY A 181 -9.64 -14.14 -6.72
CA GLY A 181 -10.50 -13.97 -5.55
C GLY A 181 -9.80 -13.06 -4.55
N GLU A 182 -8.59 -13.42 -4.14
CA GLU A 182 -7.81 -12.64 -3.18
C GLU A 182 -6.37 -12.46 -3.67
N PHE A 183 -5.80 -11.28 -3.39
CA PHE A 183 -4.43 -10.87 -3.61
C PHE A 183 -3.86 -10.38 -2.28
N GLN A 184 -2.96 -11.16 -1.71
CA GLN A 184 -2.41 -10.97 -0.39
C GLN A 184 -0.95 -10.56 -0.47
N VAL A 185 -0.58 -9.56 0.33
CA VAL A 185 0.79 -9.06 0.46
C VAL A 185 1.18 -9.15 1.92
N PHE A 186 2.27 -9.86 2.18
CA PHE A 186 2.80 -10.07 3.52
C PHE A 186 4.22 -9.54 3.61
N GLY A 187 4.58 -9.06 4.79
CA GLY A 187 5.88 -8.44 5.02
C GLY A 187 6.55 -8.92 6.28
N GLU A 188 7.66 -8.27 6.59
CA GLU A 188 8.38 -8.46 7.84
C GLU A 188 9.11 -7.19 8.23
N GLY A 189 9.18 -6.95 9.53
CA GLY A 189 9.90 -5.82 10.10
C GLY A 189 9.10 -4.52 10.04
N PHE A 190 9.79 -3.42 10.36
CA PHE A 190 9.17 -2.10 10.43
C PHE A 190 9.09 -1.43 9.06
N VAL A 191 8.08 -0.59 8.86
CA VAL A 191 8.07 0.36 7.73
C VAL A 191 9.33 1.24 7.76
N PRO A 192 9.89 1.63 6.60
CA PRO A 192 11.16 2.37 6.56
C PRO A 192 11.02 3.81 7.06
N THR A 193 9.80 4.35 7.01
CA THR A 193 9.46 5.74 7.38
C THR A 193 8.01 5.77 7.84
N ALA A 194 7.74 6.48 8.93
CA ALA A 194 6.40 6.78 9.39
C ALA A 194 6.36 8.23 9.89
N GLU A 195 5.25 8.91 9.65
CA GLU A 195 5.05 10.30 10.05
C GLU A 195 3.78 10.42 10.90
N TYR A 196 3.86 11.25 11.93
CA TYR A 196 2.73 11.59 12.79
C TYR A 196 2.66 13.10 12.96
N HIS A 197 1.51 13.67 12.61
CA HIS A 197 1.16 15.05 12.90
C HIS A 197 0.12 15.04 14.01
N SER A 198 0.43 15.69 15.14
CA SER A 198 -0.56 15.85 16.19
C SER A 198 -1.68 16.79 15.75
N ASP A 199 -2.85 16.64 16.34
CA ASP A 199 -3.86 17.69 16.34
C ASP A 199 -3.29 19.00 16.92
N ILE A 200 -3.90 20.12 16.55
CA ILE A 200 -3.59 21.42 17.16
C ILE A 200 -4.08 21.38 18.61
N PHE A 201 -3.16 21.59 19.55
CA PHE A 201 -3.51 21.79 20.95
C PHE A 201 -3.81 23.27 21.18
N ASP A 202 -5.08 23.61 21.35
CA ASP A 202 -5.51 24.95 21.76
C ASP A 202 -5.31 25.13 23.27
N LEU A 203 -4.37 26.01 23.64
CA LEU A 203 -4.04 26.34 25.02
C LEU A 203 -4.67 27.68 25.46
N GLY A 204 -5.52 28.28 24.63
CA GLY A 204 -6.14 29.57 24.85
C GLY A 204 -5.20 30.76 24.56
N SER A 205 -5.77 31.97 24.61
CA SER A 205 -5.10 33.21 24.21
C SER A 205 -3.95 33.67 25.12
N GLU A 206 -3.75 33.02 26.26
CA GLU A 206 -2.76 33.43 27.28
C GLU A 206 -1.53 32.49 27.37
N LEU A 207 -1.54 31.33 26.69
CA LEU A 207 -0.53 30.28 26.83
C LEU A 207 -0.01 29.77 25.47
N ALA A 208 0.56 30.66 24.65
CA ALA A 208 1.06 30.30 23.31
C ALA A 208 2.54 29.81 23.27
N LEU A 209 3.17 29.55 24.42
CA LEU A 209 4.57 29.09 24.48
C LEU A 209 4.67 27.69 25.06
N TRP A 210 4.98 26.75 24.17
CA TRP A 210 5.50 25.45 24.56
C TRP A 210 6.86 25.68 25.22
N GLY A 211 6.98 25.26 26.49
CA GLY A 211 8.26 25.21 27.17
C GLY A 211 9.18 24.13 26.59
N ALA A 212 10.09 23.60 27.41
CA ALA A 212 10.91 22.47 26.98
C ALA A 212 10.04 21.21 26.80
N LEU A 213 9.93 20.74 25.56
CA LEU A 213 9.38 19.43 25.24
C LEU A 213 10.33 18.34 25.71
N ARG A 214 9.76 17.32 26.34
CA ARG A 214 10.47 16.12 26.77
C ARG A 214 9.75 14.93 26.18
N TRP A 215 10.50 13.98 25.66
CA TRP A 215 10.00 12.72 25.16
C TRP A 215 10.91 11.60 25.64
N GLU A 216 10.35 10.40 25.64
CA GLU A 216 11.09 9.16 25.86
C GLU A 216 11.15 8.45 24.50
N GLU A 217 12.32 7.92 24.18
CA GLU A 217 12.54 7.11 22.97
C GLU A 217 13.01 5.73 23.40
N GLU A 218 12.42 4.70 22.80
CA GLU A 218 12.88 3.32 22.90
C GLU A 218 13.22 2.83 21.50
N SER A 219 14.48 2.42 21.30
CA SER A 219 14.93 1.89 20.02
C SER A 219 14.88 0.36 20.04
N GLN A 220 14.31 -0.24 18.99
CA GLN A 220 14.38 -1.67 18.76
C GLN A 220 15.37 -1.97 17.63
N GLY A 221 16.39 -2.79 17.90
CA GLY A 221 17.43 -3.13 16.93
C GLY A 221 18.66 -2.23 17.03
N ASP A 222 19.23 -1.83 15.90
CA ASP A 222 20.43 -0.99 15.83
C ASP A 222 20.05 0.50 15.91
N PRO A 223 20.27 1.19 17.05
CA PRO A 223 19.84 2.57 17.22
C PRO A 223 20.55 3.56 16.28
N ILE A 224 21.67 3.17 15.66
CA ILE A 224 22.39 4.02 14.70
C ILE A 224 21.65 4.06 13.34
N ARG A 225 20.76 3.10 13.08
CA ARG A 225 20.03 2.97 11.80
C ARG A 225 18.62 3.57 11.85
N SER A 226 18.23 4.14 12.97
CA SER A 226 16.92 4.73 13.19
C SER A 226 17.09 6.14 13.74
N GLN A 227 16.19 7.04 13.37
CA GLN A 227 16.16 8.39 13.91
C GLN A 227 14.71 8.85 14.01
N VAL A 228 14.40 9.60 15.07
CA VAL A 228 13.09 10.24 15.23
C VAL A 228 13.28 11.75 15.32
N PRO A 229 13.15 12.49 14.20
CA PRO A 229 13.20 13.94 14.24
C PRO A 229 11.88 14.48 14.79
N ILE A 230 11.95 15.20 15.91
CA ILE A 230 10.79 15.86 16.50
C ILE A 230 10.89 17.35 16.24
N SER A 231 9.81 17.91 15.69
CA SER A 231 9.67 19.35 15.48
C SER A 231 8.31 19.79 15.98
N THR A 232 8.25 21.03 16.49
CA THR A 232 6.99 21.62 16.94
C THR A 232 6.87 23.02 16.41
N ARG A 233 5.63 23.46 16.23
CA ARG A 233 5.29 24.82 15.85
C ARG A 233 4.27 25.35 16.84
N SER A 234 4.49 26.59 17.26
CA SER A 234 3.53 27.36 18.05
C SER A 234 3.18 28.64 17.30
N GLY A 235 1.99 29.17 17.54
CA GLY A 235 1.47 30.36 16.86
C GLY A 235 0.12 30.77 17.43
N PHE A 236 -0.37 31.93 16.98
CA PHE A 236 -1.67 32.50 17.35
C PHE A 236 -2.77 32.20 16.32
N ASP A 237 -2.46 31.38 15.33
CA ASP A 237 -3.31 31.09 14.18
C ASP A 237 -3.36 29.58 13.99
N ASP A 238 -4.52 29.08 13.58
CA ASP A 238 -4.76 27.66 13.32
C ASP A 238 -4.23 27.21 11.95
N SER A 239 -3.69 28.14 11.14
CA SER A 239 -3.07 27.82 9.87
C SER A 239 -1.65 27.23 10.01
N PRO A 240 -1.41 26.02 9.48
CA PRO A 240 -0.06 25.46 9.39
C PRO A 240 0.76 26.09 8.25
N VAL A 241 0.24 27.07 7.50
CA VAL A 241 0.93 27.68 6.35
C VAL A 241 1.72 28.92 6.78
N VAL A 242 2.92 29.13 6.24
CA VAL A 242 3.70 30.37 6.42
C VAL A 242 3.43 31.27 5.22
N PHE A 243 2.79 32.42 5.44
CA PHE A 243 2.66 33.44 4.41
C PHE A 243 3.93 34.28 4.34
N ASN A 244 4.79 34.03 3.35
CA ASN A 244 5.88 34.94 3.04
C ASN A 244 5.34 36.08 2.18
N ARG A 245 5.22 37.29 2.75
CA ARG A 245 4.97 38.50 1.96
C ARG A 245 6.26 38.88 1.25
N LEU A 246 6.31 38.66 -0.06
CA LEU A 246 7.32 39.29 -0.92
C LEU A 246 7.08 40.79 -0.90
N LEU A 247 7.94 41.54 -0.20
CA LEU A 247 8.05 42.98 -0.38
C LEU A 247 8.63 43.19 -1.78
N SER A 248 7.81 43.65 -2.71
CA SER A 248 8.33 44.24 -3.94
C SER A 248 9.04 45.54 -3.56
N ASP A 249 10.37 45.53 -3.58
CA ASP A 249 11.16 46.77 -3.56
C ASP A 249 10.84 47.54 -4.85
N LEU A 250 9.81 48.37 -4.78
CA LEU A 250 9.61 49.51 -5.65
C LEU A 250 9.84 50.77 -4.81
N ASP A 251 11.08 50.96 -4.38
CA ASP A 251 11.60 52.28 -4.04
C ASP A 251 12.98 52.41 -4.68
N GLY A 252 13.00 53.08 -5.85
CA GLY A 252 14.22 53.28 -6.62
C GLY A 252 14.03 54.06 -7.92
N ALA A 253 13.55 55.31 -7.81
CA ALA A 253 13.91 56.51 -8.61
C ALA A 253 12.77 57.54 -8.66
#